data_AF-A0A3S8VPY9-F1
#
_entry.id   AF-A0A3S8VPY9-F1
#
_cell.length_a   1.000
_cell.length_b   1.000
_cell.length_c   1.000
_cell.angle_alpha   90.00
_cell.angle_beta   90.00
_cell.angle_gamma   90.00
#
_symmetry.space_group_name_H-M   'P 1'
#
loop_
_entity.id
_entity.type
_entity.pdbx_description
1 polymer ?
#
loop_
_entity_poly.entity_id
_entity_poly.type
_entity_poly.pdbx_seq_one_letter_code
_entity_poly.pdbx_strand_id
1 'polypeptide(L)' 'MTAEAGDVTDPQTYPSEPVFLPVREAREAQPSLGCERCSELDQERRDARNRGDYSAATDCSVLIRRHPHH' A
#
# COMPACT_ATOMS: atom_id res chain seq x y z
N MET A 1 -39.51 -16.70 -25.16
CA MET A 1 -38.64 -15.52 -25.31
C MET A 1 -39.02 -14.53 -24.23
N THR A 2 -38.32 -14.50 -23.11
CA THR A 2 -38.29 -13.36 -22.17
C THR A 2 -37.04 -13.50 -21.32
N ALA A 3 -36.10 -12.60 -21.50
CA ALA A 3 -35.06 -12.30 -20.53
C ALA A 3 -35.05 -10.77 -20.42
N GLU A 4 -35.84 -10.30 -19.47
CA GLU A 4 -35.60 -9.16 -18.57
C GLU A 4 -34.68 -8.07 -19.14
N ALA A 5 -35.28 -6.96 -19.57
CA ALA A 5 -34.57 -5.72 -19.84
C ALA A 5 -33.83 -5.27 -18.57
N GLY A 6 -32.54 -4.97 -18.72
CA GLY A 6 -31.73 -4.37 -17.66
C GLY A 6 -32.35 -3.04 -17.22
N ASP A 7 -32.68 -2.98 -15.93
CA ASP A 7 -33.08 -1.78 -15.22
C ASP A 7 -31.91 -0.78 -15.26
N VAL A 8 -32.00 0.21 -16.14
CA VAL A 8 -31.14 1.39 -16.09
C VAL A 8 -31.71 2.27 -14.98
N THR A 9 -31.22 2.05 -13.76
CA THR A 9 -31.51 2.90 -12.59
C THR A 9 -31.20 4.36 -12.90
N ASP A 10 -32.12 5.25 -12.49
CA ASP A 10 -31.99 6.71 -12.56
C ASP A 10 -30.64 7.18 -11.97
N PRO A 11 -29.95 8.16 -12.60
CA PRO A 11 -28.63 8.58 -12.16
C PRO A 11 -28.65 9.13 -10.74
N GLN A 12 -27.98 8.42 -9.83
CA GLN A 12 -27.90 8.81 -8.43
C GLN A 12 -27.16 10.16 -8.29
N THR A 13 -27.88 11.19 -7.84
CA THR A 13 -27.35 12.56 -7.63
C THR A 13 -26.79 12.79 -6.22
N TYR A 14 -26.80 11.75 -5.38
CA TYR A 14 -26.34 11.78 -3.99
C TYR A 14 -25.29 10.69 -3.71
N PRO A 15 -24.36 10.91 -2.78
CA PRO A 15 -23.38 9.88 -2.42
C PRO A 15 -24.08 8.67 -1.79
N SER A 16 -23.64 7.47 -2.17
CA SER A 16 -24.07 6.22 -1.56
C SER A 16 -23.55 6.06 -0.12
N GLU A 17 -24.06 5.06 0.60
CA GLU A 17 -23.57 4.71 1.93
C GLU A 17 -22.05 4.43 1.92
N PRO A 18 -21.32 4.82 2.98
CA PRO A 18 -19.89 4.55 3.09
C PRO A 18 -19.59 3.06 3.06
N VAL A 19 -18.69 2.66 2.16
CA VAL A 19 -18.14 1.30 2.15
C VAL A 19 -16.91 1.26 3.04
N PHE A 20 -16.93 0.37 4.04
CA PHE A 20 -15.79 0.14 4.92
C PHE A 20 -14.87 -0.92 4.31
N LEU A 21 -13.65 -0.50 3.96
CA LEU A 21 -12.61 -1.41 3.50
C LEU A 21 -11.82 -1.96 4.69
N PRO A 22 -11.45 -3.25 4.69
CA PRO A 22 -10.56 -3.79 5.71
C PRO A 22 -9.22 -3.06 5.66
N VAL A 23 -8.80 -2.49 6.78
CA VAL A 23 -7.49 -1.85 6.90
C VAL A 23 -6.43 -2.92 6.78
N ARG A 24 -5.61 -2.85 5.72
CA ARG A 24 -4.37 -3.63 5.66
C ARG A 24 -3.38 -2.96 6.60
N GLU A 25 -3.14 -3.58 7.76
CA GLU A 25 -2.09 -3.14 8.65
C GLU A 25 -0.78 -3.08 7.84
N ALA A 26 -0.26 -1.86 7.65
CA ALA A 26 0.98 -1.65 6.94
C ALA A 26 2.13 -2.12 7.83
N ARG A 27 2.31 -3.44 7.92
CA ARG A 27 3.37 -4.08 8.70
C ARG A 27 4.71 -3.55 8.20
N GLU A 28 5.49 -2.93 9.06
CA GLU A 28 6.77 -2.34 8.66
C GLU A 28 7.66 -3.38 8.00
N ALA A 29 8.37 -2.98 6.94
CA ALA A 29 9.32 -3.86 6.29
C ALA A 29 10.45 -4.20 7.27
N GLN A 30 10.67 -5.49 7.49
CA GLN A 30 11.69 -6.00 8.41
C GLN A 30 12.97 -6.27 7.61
N PRO A 31 14.09 -5.59 7.89
CA PRO A 31 15.35 -5.89 7.24
C PRO A 31 15.82 -7.29 7.64
N SER A 32 16.34 -8.07 6.69
CA SER A 32 16.95 -9.36 7.02
C SER A 32 18.25 -9.17 7.79
N LEU A 33 18.43 -9.93 8.85
CA LEU A 33 19.68 -9.99 9.60
C LEU A 33 20.79 -10.56 8.69
N GLY A 34 21.84 -9.77 8.45
CA GLY A 34 23.00 -10.18 7.63
C GLY A 34 23.02 -9.64 6.20
N CYS A 35 22.04 -8.84 5.79
CA CYS A 35 22.09 -8.14 4.50
C CYS A 35 22.41 -6.65 4.71
N GLU A 36 23.58 -6.21 4.24
CA GLU A 36 24.00 -4.81 4.29
C GLU A 36 23.00 -3.92 3.54
N ARG A 37 22.54 -4.36 2.37
CA ARG A 37 21.57 -3.62 1.56
C ARG A 37 20.25 -3.37 2.27
N CYS A 38 19.76 -4.34 3.03
CA CYS A 38 18.54 -4.17 3.82
C CYS A 38 18.73 -3.20 4.99
N SER A 39 19.93 -3.16 5.57
CA SER A 39 20.27 -2.25 6.65
C SER A 39 20.36 -0.81 6.16
N GLU A 40 20.99 -0.58 5.00
CA GLU A 40 21.02 0.71 4.31
C GLU A 40 19.61 1.23 4.00
N LEU A 41 18.76 0.38 3.42
CA LEU A 41 17.38 0.74 3.08
C LEU A 41 16.54 1.05 4.33
N ASP A 42 16.80 0.40 5.47
CA ASP A 42 16.11 0.73 6.72
C ASP A 42 16.55 2.09 7.26
N GLN A 43 17.84 2.44 7.14
CA GLN A 43 18.33 3.77 7.50
C GLN A 43 17.73 4.84 6.59
N GLU A 44 17.77 4.64 5.27
CA GLU A 44 17.21 5.55 4.28
C GLU A 44 15.71 5.76 4.49
N ARG A 45 14.97 4.70 4.84
CA ARG A 45 13.55 4.76 5.22
C ARG A 45 13.32 5.66 6.43
N ARG A 46 14.14 5.54 7.48
CA ARG A 46 14.02 6.36 8.70
C ARG A 46 14.31 7.82 8.39
N ASP A 47 15.34 8.08 7.61
CA ASP A 47 15.70 9.44 7.21
C ASP A 47 14.63 10.08 6.31
N ALA A 48 14.05 9.31 5.38
CA ALA A 48 12.94 9.76 4.55
C ALA A 48 11.73 10.14 5.40
N ARG A 49 11.38 9.34 6.41
CA ARG A 49 10.32 9.70 7.38
C ARG A 49 10.64 10.96 8.17
N ASN A 50 11.88 11.11 8.64
CA ASN A 50 12.30 12.30 9.37
C ASN A 50 12.20 13.57 8.51
N ARG A 51 12.43 13.45 7.19
CA ARG A 51 12.26 14.53 6.21
C ARG A 51 10.80 14.76 5.80
N GLY A 52 9.87 13.90 6.22
CA GLY A 52 8.47 13.94 5.79
C GLY A 52 8.23 13.36 4.38
N ASP A 53 9.23 12.72 3.79
CA ASP A 53 9.11 12.03 2.50
C ASP A 53 8.58 10.61 2.69
N TYR A 54 7.25 10.51 2.79
CA TYR A 54 6.57 9.22 2.94
C TYR A 54 6.60 8.37 1.66
N SER A 55 6.84 8.97 0.49
CA SER A 55 6.98 8.23 -0.77
C SER A 55 8.27 7.42 -0.73
N ALA A 56 9.41 8.09 -0.50
CA ALA A 56 10.70 7.42 -0.42
C ALA A 56 10.75 6.38 0.72
N ALA A 57 10.12 6.66 1.87
CA ALA A 57 10.01 5.69 2.96
C ALA A 57 9.22 4.43 2.56
N THR A 58 8.18 4.60 1.74
CA THR A 58 7.39 3.49 1.20
C THR A 58 8.20 2.70 0.18
N ASP A 59 8.91 3.37 -0.72
CA ASP A 59 9.77 2.73 -1.73
C ASP A 59 10.87 1.89 -1.07
N CYS A 60 11.55 2.42 -0.04
CA CYS A 60 12.52 1.67 0.74
C CYS A 60 11.90 0.42 1.39
N SER A 61 10.67 0.54 1.91
CA SER A 61 9.94 -0.59 2.50
C SER A 61 9.62 -1.67 1.46
N VAL A 62 9.26 -1.27 0.23
CA VAL A 62 9.02 -2.21 -0.88
C VAL A 62 10.33 -2.87 -1.31
N LEU A 63 11.42 -2.12 -1.40
CA LEU A 63 12.75 -2.64 -1.75
C LEU A 63 13.23 -3.68 -0.73
N ILE A 64 13.07 -3.43 0.57
CA ILE A 64 13.40 -4.41 1.63
C ILE A 64 12.59 -5.70 1.45
N ARG A 65 11.28 -5.60 1.20
CA ARG A 65 10.40 -6.78 1.04
C ARG A 65 10.70 -7.57 -0.23
N ARG A 66 11.12 -6.90 -1.30
CA ARG A 66 11.42 -7.52 -2.58
C ARG A 66 12.87 -8.00 -2.66
N HIS A 67 13.73 -7.58 -1.74
CA HIS A 67 15.15 -7.90 -1.81
C HIS A 67 15.34 -9.41 -1.64
N PRO A 68 15.91 -10.10 -2.65
CA PRO A 68 16.33 -11.46 -2.48
C PRO A 68 17.52 -11.48 -1.51
N HIS A 69 17.30 -12.00 -0.30
CA HIS A 69 18.33 -12.11 0.75
C HIS A 69 19.32 -13.26 0.46
N HIS A 70 19.88 -13.31 -0.76
CA HIS A 70 20.81 -14.34 -1.22
C HIS A 70 22.25 -13.87 -1.11
#